data_AF-A0A4Y2JMA8-F1
#
_entry.id   AF-A0A4Y2JMA8-F1
#
_cell.length_a   1.000
_cell.length_b   1.000
_cell.length_c   1.000
_cell.angle_alpha   90.00
_cell.angle_beta   90.00
_cell.angle_gamma   90.00
#
_symmetry.space_group_name_H-M   'P 1'
#
loop_
_entity.id
_entity.type
_entity.pdbx_description
1 polymer ?
#
loop_
_entity_poly.entity_id
_entity_poly.type
_entity_poly.pdbx_seq_one_letter_code
_entity_poly.pdbx_strand_id
1 'polypeptide(L)'
;MKNIRMENAEYTKNFSDSIQVVLEHHFPRSEDVIVEKQVKINMIFLVITLEVETDMDDMNLHKSPGPDGLTLGVNRELFFLNSAWFTELFNDYTRRGVFPDY
;
A
#
# COMPACT_ATOMS: atom_id res chain seq x y z
N MET A 1 -11.46 29.12 -4.70
CA MET A 1 -11.06 28.42 -3.46
C MET A 1 -11.09 29.44 -2.32
N LYS A 2 -11.64 29.09 -1.15
CA LYS A 2 -11.70 30.03 -0.02
C LYS A 2 -10.43 29.92 0.80
N ASN A 3 -9.85 31.05 1.18
CA ASN A 3 -8.68 31.09 2.06
C ASN A 3 -9.10 30.64 3.46
N ILE A 4 -8.22 29.90 4.13
CA ILE A 4 -8.45 29.33 5.45
C ILE A 4 -7.98 30.34 6.49
N ARG A 5 -8.79 30.57 7.54
CA ARG A 5 -8.40 31.41 8.68
C ARG A 5 -7.57 30.58 9.65
N MET A 6 -6.33 30.99 9.87
CA MET A 6 -5.39 30.37 10.80
C MET A 6 -5.64 30.84 12.24
N GLU A 7 -5.04 30.17 13.23
CA GLU A 7 -5.20 30.48 14.66
C GLU A 7 -4.69 31.89 15.03
N ASN A 8 -3.69 32.39 14.30
CA ASN A 8 -3.18 33.77 14.42
C ASN A 8 -4.13 34.83 13.80
N ALA A 9 -5.35 34.42 13.40
CA ALA A 9 -6.38 35.21 12.74
C ALA A 9 -6.03 35.74 11.33
N GLU A 10 -4.89 35.34 10.76
CA GLU A 10 -4.56 35.62 9.35
C GLU A 10 -5.21 34.59 8.41
N TYR A 11 -5.24 34.92 7.11
CA TYR A 11 -5.74 34.02 6.08
C TYR A 11 -4.60 33.48 5.22
N THR A 12 -4.75 32.23 4.75
CA THR A 12 -3.84 31.65 3.76
C THR A 12 -3.84 32.48 2.48
N LYS A 13 -2.67 32.63 1.84
CA LYS A 13 -2.51 33.57 0.71
C LYS A 13 -2.60 32.88 -0.63
N ASN A 14 -2.25 31.60 -0.67
CA ASN A 14 -2.27 30.80 -1.89
C ASN A 14 -2.79 29.38 -1.63
N PHE A 15 -2.92 28.62 -2.72
CA PHE A 15 -3.40 27.25 -2.67
C PHE A 15 -2.49 26.32 -1.85
N SER A 16 -1.18 26.46 -2.03
CA SER A 16 -0.17 25.64 -1.34
C SER A 16 -0.28 25.81 0.18
N ASP A 17 -0.37 27.05 0.65
CA ASP A 17 -0.56 27.36 2.07
C ASP A 17 -1.84 26.72 2.61
N SER A 18 -2.92 26.78 1.83
CA SER A 18 -4.23 26.24 2.21
C SER A 18 -4.21 24.72 2.34
N ILE A 19 -3.56 24.03 1.40
CA ILE A 19 -3.39 22.57 1.48
C ILE A 19 -2.53 22.17 2.66
N GLN A 20 -1.43 22.89 2.91
CA GLN A 20 -0.55 22.60 4.03
C GLN A 20 -1.29 22.70 5.38
N VAL A 21 -2.09 23.76 5.57
CA VAL A 21 -2.89 23.93 6.79
C VAL A 21 -3.91 22.79 6.97
N VAL A 22 -4.58 22.36 5.89
CA VAL A 22 -5.52 21.22 5.95
C VAL A 22 -4.78 19.93 6.33
N LEU A 23 -3.62 19.69 5.70
CA LEU A 23 -2.84 18.50 5.97
C LEU A 23 -2.34 18.46 7.42
N GLU A 24 -1.81 19.57 7.94
CA GLU A 24 -1.31 19.64 9.32
C GLU A 24 -2.43 19.53 10.36
N HIS A 25 -3.64 19.99 10.04
CA HIS A 25 -4.81 19.82 10.91
C HIS A 25 -5.24 18.35 11.04
N HIS A 26 -5.20 17.59 9.94
CA HIS A 26 -5.59 16.17 9.93
C HIS A 26 -4.44 15.22 10.28
N PHE A 27 -3.19 15.62 10.00
CA PHE A 27 -1.97 14.87 10.23
C PHE A 27 -0.97 15.76 10.98
N PRO A 28 -1.12 15.90 12.31
CA PRO A 28 -0.22 16.72 13.11
C PRO A 28 1.22 16.28 12.91
N ARG A 29 2.12 17.23 12.64
CA ARG A 29 3.56 16.92 12.60
C ARG A 29 3.97 16.47 14.00
N SER A 30 4.58 15.30 14.06
CA SER A 30 5.24 14.80 15.27
C SER A 30 6.33 15.81 15.69
N GLU A 31 6.27 16.31 16.94
CA GLU A 31 7.36 17.11 17.53
C GLU A 31 8.62 16.27 17.77
N ASP A 32 8.45 14.96 17.94
CA ASP A 32 9.54 14.04 17.75
C ASP A 32 9.90 14.15 16.27
N VAL A 33 11.04 14.80 15.99
CA VAL A 33 11.79 14.64 14.75
C VAL A 33 11.51 13.23 14.31
N ILE A 34 10.89 13.05 13.13
CA ILE A 34 10.95 11.76 12.47
C ILE A 34 12.43 11.58 12.22
N VAL A 35 13.14 11.12 13.25
CA VAL A 35 14.36 10.39 13.09
C VAL A 35 13.85 9.35 12.12
N GLU A 36 14.37 9.35 10.91
CA GLU A 36 14.53 8.11 10.18
C GLU A 36 15.38 7.17 11.06
N LYS A 37 14.88 6.80 12.25
CA LYS A 37 14.71 5.42 12.55
C LYS A 37 13.91 4.96 11.33
N GLN A 38 14.66 4.52 10.32
CA GLN A 38 14.61 3.13 9.95
C GLN A 38 14.42 2.34 11.25
N VAL A 39 13.20 2.36 11.79
CA VAL A 39 12.68 1.26 12.54
C VAL A 39 12.78 0.23 11.44
N LYS A 40 13.86 -0.55 11.46
CA LYS A 40 13.81 -1.92 10.99
C LYS A 40 12.71 -2.52 11.85
N ILE A 41 11.46 -2.20 11.50
CA ILE A 41 10.35 -2.95 11.97
C ILE A 41 10.69 -4.27 11.32
N ASN A 42 11.19 -5.20 12.12
CA ASN A 42 11.31 -6.58 11.73
C ASN A 42 9.87 -7.12 11.68
N MET A 43 9.07 -6.50 10.83
CA MET A 43 7.69 -6.82 10.55
C MET A 43 7.81 -8.01 9.62
N ILE A 44 8.01 -9.17 10.23
CA ILE A 44 7.90 -10.45 9.55
C ILE A 44 6.40 -10.64 9.30
N PHE A 45 5.85 -9.90 8.32
CA PHE A 45 4.55 -10.20 7.74
C PHE A 45 4.76 -11.41 6.84
N LEU A 46 4.66 -12.58 7.46
CA LEU A 46 4.75 -13.84 6.76
C LEU A 46 3.37 -14.12 6.18
N VAL A 47 3.24 -13.99 4.87
CA VAL A 47 2.05 -14.41 4.12
C VAL A 47 1.89 -15.92 4.34
N ILE A 48 0.75 -16.35 4.87
CA ILE A 48 0.43 -17.78 4.97
C ILE A 48 -0.41 -18.21 3.77
N THR A 49 -0.26 -19.48 3.37
CA THR A 49 -0.94 -20.00 2.17
C THR A 49 -2.46 -19.84 2.24
N LEU A 50 -3.06 -19.99 3.43
CA LEU A 50 -4.49 -19.80 3.65
C LEU A 50 -4.97 -18.38 3.33
N GLU A 51 -4.16 -17.35 3.63
CA GLU A 51 -4.50 -15.97 3.31
C GLU A 51 -4.58 -15.79 1.79
N VAL A 52 -3.59 -16.31 1.06
CA VAL A 52 -3.56 -16.22 -0.41
C VAL A 52 -4.69 -17.05 -1.03
N GLU A 53 -4.99 -18.23 -0.50
CA GLU A 53 -6.13 -19.04 -0.93
C GLU A 53 -7.45 -18.29 -0.76
N THR A 54 -7.66 -17.66 0.40
CA THR A 54 -8.87 -16.87 0.68
C THR A 54 -8.99 -15.69 -0.28
N ASP A 55 -7.89 -14.96 -0.52
CA ASP A 55 -7.87 -13.86 -1.48
C ASP A 55 -8.18 -14.34 -2.91
N MET A 56 -7.62 -15.50 -3.31
CA MET A 56 -7.88 -16.09 -4.62
C MET A 56 -9.34 -16.48 -4.83
N ASP A 57 -10.03 -16.87 -3.76
CA ASP A 57 -11.44 -17.25 -3.78
C ASP A 57 -12.38 -16.04 -3.75
N ASP A 58 -11.99 -14.95 -3.08
CA ASP A 58 -12.75 -13.71 -2.99
C ASP A 58 -12.62 -12.82 -4.25
N MET A 59 -11.61 -13.05 -5.08
CA MET A 59 -11.37 -12.25 -6.28
C MET A 59 -12.39 -12.53 -7.41
N ASN A 60 -12.87 -11.45 -8.05
CA ASN A 60 -13.80 -11.56 -9.18
C ASN A 60 -13.12 -12.08 -10.46
N LEU A 61 -13.53 -13.28 -10.90
CA LEU A 61 -13.07 -13.98 -12.11
C LEU A 61 -13.32 -13.24 -13.43
N HIS A 62 -14.24 -12.28 -13.46
CA HIS A 62 -14.61 -11.56 -14.69
C HIS A 62 -13.84 -10.26 -14.93
N LYS A 63 -12.78 -10.00 -14.16
CA LYS A 63 -11.90 -8.86 -14.41
C LYS A 63 -11.11 -9.06 -15.71
N SER A 64 -10.82 -7.94 -16.38
CA SER A 64 -9.95 -7.95 -17.55
C SER A 64 -8.52 -8.40 -17.18
N PRO A 65 -7.81 -9.08 -18.10
CA PRO A 65 -6.41 -9.47 -17.88
C PRO A 65 -5.48 -8.29 -17.58
N GLY A 66 -4.35 -8.59 -16.94
CA GLY A 66 -3.25 -7.65 -16.81
C GLY A 66 -2.51 -7.39 -18.14
N PRO A 67 -1.46 -6.55 -18.13
CA PRO A 67 -0.62 -6.31 -19.31
C PRO A 67 0.03 -7.57 -19.89
N ASP A 68 0.21 -8.60 -19.07
CA ASP A 68 0.69 -9.93 -19.42
C ASP A 68 -0.34 -10.80 -20.17
N GLY A 69 -1.60 -10.35 -20.24
CA GLY A 69 -2.70 -11.09 -20.85
C GLY A 69 -3.24 -12.25 -20.03
N LEU A 70 -2.77 -12.46 -18.79
CA LEU A 70 -3.22 -13.54 -17.93
C LEU A 70 -4.52 -13.17 -17.22
N THR A 71 -5.52 -14.06 -17.32
CA THR A 71 -6.77 -13.92 -16.56
C THR A 71 -6.61 -14.42 -15.14
N LEU A 72 -7.49 -13.98 -14.24
CA LEU A 72 -7.52 -14.51 -12.87
C LEU A 72 -7.71 -16.03 -12.83
N GLY A 73 -8.48 -16.60 -13.76
CA GLY A 73 -8.67 -18.06 -13.84
C GLY A 73 -7.35 -18.80 -14.02
N VAL A 74 -6.50 -18.33 -14.94
CA VAL A 74 -5.17 -18.92 -15.18
C VAL A 74 -4.27 -18.74 -13.95
N ASN A 75 -4.27 -17.55 -13.35
CA ASN A 75 -3.48 -17.27 -12.15
C ASN A 75 -3.89 -18.17 -10.96
N ARG A 76 -5.19 -18.41 -10.80
CA ARG A 76 -5.73 -19.28 -9.75
C ARG A 76 -5.33 -20.74 -9.98
N GLU A 77 -5.41 -21.24 -11.20
CA GLU A 77 -4.94 -22.60 -11.54
C GLU A 77 -3.44 -22.78 -11.28
N LEU A 78 -2.62 -21.81 -11.68
CA LEU A 78 -1.17 -21.82 -11.44
C LEU A 78 -0.86 -21.80 -9.94
N PHE A 79 -1.57 -20.98 -9.17
CA PHE A 79 -1.41 -20.92 -7.72
C PHE A 79 -1.71 -22.27 -7.07
N PHE A 80 -2.86 -22.90 -7.38
CA PHE A 80 -3.23 -24.18 -6.78
C PHE A 80 -2.34 -25.35 -7.24
N LEU A 81 -1.68 -25.25 -8.40
CA LEU A 81 -0.69 -26.22 -8.84
C LEU A 81 0.52 -26.30 -7.88
N ASN A 82 0.90 -25.17 -7.27
CA ASN A 82 2.02 -25.12 -6.32
C ASN A 82 1.90 -23.94 -5.33
N SER A 83 0.90 -24.00 -4.45
CA SER A 83 0.57 -22.90 -3.54
C SER A 83 1.70 -22.57 -2.56
N ALA A 84 2.48 -23.58 -2.16
CA ALA A 84 3.66 -23.40 -1.30
C ALA A 84 4.73 -22.53 -1.96
N TRP A 85 5.06 -22.79 -3.24
CA TRP A 85 6.06 -22.01 -3.97
C TRP A 85 5.63 -20.56 -4.15
N PHE A 86 4.35 -20.31 -4.51
CA PHE A 86 3.83 -18.95 -4.62
C PHE A 86 3.83 -18.23 -3.27
N THR A 87 3.46 -18.92 -2.19
CA THR A 87 3.52 -18.36 -0.83
C THR A 87 4.95 -17.97 -0.46
N GLU A 88 5.93 -18.81 -0.77
CA GLU A 88 7.35 -18.49 -0.53
C GLU A 88 7.81 -17.29 -1.38
N LEU A 89 7.38 -17.22 -2.64
CA LEU A 89 7.67 -16.11 -3.54
C LEU A 89 7.11 -14.78 -2.99
N PHE A 90 5.84 -14.76 -2.55
CA PHE A 90 5.26 -13.58 -1.90
C PHE A 90 6.03 -13.16 -0.65
N ASN A 91 6.41 -14.13 0.18
CA ASN A 91 7.22 -13.88 1.37
C ASN A 91 8.60 -13.32 1.04
N ASP A 92 9.26 -13.77 -0.02
CA ASP A 92 10.55 -13.24 -0.45
C ASP A 92 10.44 -11.78 -0.93
N TYR A 93 9.42 -11.46 -1.72
CA TYR A 93 9.15 -10.07 -2.14
C TYR A 93 8.82 -9.17 -0.95
N THR A 94 7.94 -9.59 -0.04
CA THR A 94 7.58 -8.82 1.16
C THR A 94 8.79 -8.58 2.06
N ARG A 95 9.67 -9.58 2.23
CA ARG A 95 10.91 -9.44 3.02
C ARG A 95 11.91 -8.46 2.38
N ARG A 96 11.99 -8.45 1.04
CA ARG A 96 12.90 -7.56 0.32
C ARG A 96 12.35 -6.15 0.17
N GLY A 97 11.03 -5.99 0.22
CA GLY A 97 10.35 -4.73 -0.07
C GLY A 97 10.56 -4.27 -1.53
N VAL A 98 10.88 -5.21 -2.42
CA VAL A 98 11.11 -4.97 -3.85
C VAL A 98 10.08 -5.78 -4.61
N PHE A 99 9.36 -5.15 -5.52
CA PHE A 99 8.36 -5.80 -6.38
C PHE A 99 8.74 -5.59 -7.86
N PRO A 100 8.33 -6.48 -8.77
CA PRO A 100 8.60 -6.30 -10.20
C PRO A 100 7.99 -4.99 -10.72
N ASP A 101 8.74 -4.27 -11.54
CA ASP A 101 8.21 -3.16 -12.32
C ASP A 101 7.33 -3.71 -13.46
N TYR A 102 6.17 -3.08 -13.69
CA TYR A 102 5.22 -3.42 -14.76
C TYR A 102 5.61 -2.79 -16.10
#